data_AF-X0YHD8-F1
#
_entry.id   AF-X0YHD8-F1
#
_cell.length_a   1.000
_cell.length_b   1.000
_cell.length_c   1.000
_cell.angle_alpha   90.00
_cell.angle_beta   90.00
_cell.angle_gamma   90.00
#
_symmetry.space_group_name_H-M   'P 1'
#
loop_
_entity.id
_entity.type
_entity.pdbx_description
1 polymer ?
#
loop_
_entity_poly.entity_id
_entity_poly.type
_entity_poly.pdbx_seq_one_letter_code
_entity_poly.pdbx_strand_id
1 'polypeptide(L)'
;MYKAGDKLDDYEEICGHRIFSVHVANVLDIPMNRISDFDRDYLLEGKLNIVPFLRLLGRKGYDGYLTVELFVEKDWEQDPSKVAKRAYESVVNLIKLV
;
A
#
# COMPACT_ATOMS: atom_id res chain seq x y z
N MET A 1 -4.77 7.77 -4.43
CA MET A 1 -3.41 8.35 -4.48
C MET A 1 -2.79 8.20 -5.85
N TYR A 2 -1.94 7.19 -6.11
CA TYR A 2 -1.09 7.22 -7.31
C TYR A 2 -1.87 7.18 -8.64
N LYS A 3 -2.76 6.20 -8.85
CA LYS A 3 -3.53 6.07 -10.10
C LYS A 3 -4.52 7.23 -10.35
N ALA A 4 -5.01 7.84 -9.27
CA ALA A 4 -5.89 9.01 -9.34
C ALA A 4 -5.13 10.31 -9.65
N GLY A 5 -3.79 10.29 -9.56
CA GLY A 5 -2.94 11.47 -9.76
C GLY A 5 -2.84 12.38 -8.54
N ASP A 6 -3.31 11.94 -7.38
CA ASP A 6 -3.27 12.75 -6.16
C ASP A 6 -1.83 12.86 -5.63
N LYS A 7 -1.52 14.01 -5.04
CA LYS A 7 -0.31 14.28 -4.29
C LYS A 7 -0.52 13.93 -2.82
N LEU A 8 0.57 13.73 -2.08
CA LEU A 8 0.50 13.48 -0.65
C LEU A 8 -0.19 14.63 0.11
N ASP A 9 0.05 15.87 -0.32
CA ASP A 9 -0.51 17.07 0.30
C ASP A 9 -2.03 17.15 0.19
N ASP A 10 -2.64 16.51 -0.83
CA ASP A 10 -4.09 16.46 -1.02
C ASP A 10 -4.80 15.73 0.15
N TYR A 11 -4.05 14.93 0.91
CA TYR A 11 -4.53 14.17 2.06
C TYR A 11 -4.36 14.89 3.40
N GLU A 12 -3.72 16.07 3.43
CA GLU A 12 -3.52 16.82 4.68
C GLU A 12 -4.85 17.32 5.28
N GLU A 13 -5.88 17.56 4.47
CA GLU A 13 -7.20 17.99 4.96
C GLU A 13 -8.05 16.84 5.50
N ILE A 14 -7.65 15.59 5.29
CA ILE A 14 -8.39 14.43 5.80
C ILE A 14 -8.17 14.31 7.31
N CYS A 15 -9.26 14.39 8.06
CA CYS A 15 -9.20 14.21 9.50
C CYS A 15 -8.94 12.74 9.86
N GLY A 16 -7.88 12.45 10.61
CA GLY A 16 -7.44 11.08 10.89
C GLY A 16 -8.50 10.17 11.52
N HIS A 17 -9.35 10.71 12.41
CA HIS A 17 -10.44 9.97 13.04
C HIS A 17 -11.58 9.57 12.08
N ARG A 18 -11.56 10.08 10.84
CA ARG A 18 -12.51 9.69 9.77
C ARG A 18 -11.94 8.63 8.83
N ILE A 19 -10.68 8.24 9.02
CA ILE A 19 -10.06 7.15 8.28
C ILE A 19 -10.40 5.85 9.00
N PHE A 20 -11.30 5.05 8.41
CA PHE A 20 -11.74 3.78 9.01
C PHE A 20 -10.86 2.59 8.61
N SER A 21 -10.30 2.64 7.40
CA SER A 21 -9.40 1.59 6.90
C SER A 21 -8.40 2.18 5.91
N VAL A 22 -7.24 1.53 5.83
CA VAL A 22 -6.19 1.86 4.86
C VAL A 22 -5.80 0.60 4.13
N HIS A 23 -5.97 0.60 2.81
CA HIS A 23 -5.50 -0.46 1.92
C HIS A 23 -4.19 0.00 1.29
N VAL A 24 -3.14 -0.82 1.41
CA VAL A 24 -1.80 -0.53 0.91
C VAL A 24 -1.36 -1.61 -0.09
N ALA A 25 -0.83 -1.14 -1.20
CA ALA A 25 -0.15 -1.94 -2.22
C ALA A 25 0.90 -1.05 -2.90
N ASN A 26 1.99 -1.65 -3.39
CA ASN A 26 2.82 -1.01 -4.38
C ASN A 26 2.28 -1.33 -5.78
N VAL A 27 2.94 -0.84 -6.82
CA VAL A 27 2.60 -1.13 -8.21
C VAL A 27 3.87 -1.40 -9.03
N LEU A 28 3.72 -2.20 -10.08
CA LEU A 28 4.78 -2.44 -11.06
C LEU A 28 5.26 -1.13 -11.70
N ASP A 29 6.53 -1.08 -12.12
CA ASP A 29 7.09 0.07 -12.81
C ASP A 29 6.66 0.11 -14.29
N ILE A 30 5.38 0.41 -14.50
CA ILE A 30 4.77 0.59 -15.82
C ILE A 30 4.13 1.99 -15.92
N PRO A 31 3.80 2.47 -17.13
CA PRO A 31 3.13 3.76 -17.30
C PRO A 31 1.82 3.85 -16.51
N MET A 32 1.60 4.96 -15.80
CA MET A 32 0.46 5.15 -14.89
C MET A 32 -0.90 4.90 -15.57
N ASN A 33 -1.03 5.29 -16.84
CA ASN A 33 -2.25 5.11 -17.63
C ASN A 33 -2.52 3.63 -18.03
N ARG A 34 -1.58 2.72 -17.77
CA ARG A 34 -1.73 1.28 -18.01
C ARG A 34 -1.95 0.47 -16.74
N ILE A 35 -1.83 1.09 -15.55
CA ILE A 35 -1.96 0.40 -14.27
C ILE A 35 -3.40 -0.01 -14.01
N SER A 36 -3.57 -1.29 -13.70
CA SER A 36 -4.79 -1.93 -13.20
C SER A 36 -4.56 -2.50 -11.80
N ASP A 37 -5.59 -3.11 -11.22
CA ASP A 37 -5.44 -3.78 -9.92
C ASP A 37 -4.53 -5.02 -10.00
N PHE A 38 -4.41 -5.65 -11.17
CA PHE A 38 -3.50 -6.78 -11.42
C PHE A 38 -2.03 -6.37 -11.45
N ASP A 39 -1.74 -5.08 -11.62
CA ASP A 39 -0.38 -4.53 -11.64
C ASP A 39 0.10 -4.07 -10.25
N ARG A 40 -0.61 -4.48 -9.18
CA ARG A 40 -0.18 -4.26 -7.80
C ARG A 40 0.99 -5.16 -7.46
N ASP A 41 1.83 -4.69 -6.54
CA ASP A 41 3.00 -5.41 -6.06
C ASP A 41 3.17 -5.24 -4.54
N TYR A 42 4.06 -6.03 -3.95
CA TYR A 42 4.39 -5.96 -2.54
C TYR A 42 5.04 -4.62 -2.19
N LEU A 43 4.86 -4.17 -0.95
CA LEU A 43 5.06 -2.78 -0.51
C LEU A 43 6.47 -2.22 -0.76
N LEU A 44 7.49 -3.07 -0.77
CA LEU A 44 8.89 -2.70 -1.01
C LEU A 44 9.45 -3.22 -2.36
N GLU A 45 8.64 -3.83 -3.22
CA GLU A 45 9.08 -4.46 -4.47
C GLU A 45 8.63 -3.68 -5.73
N GLY A 46 7.83 -2.61 -5.59
CA GLY A 46 7.31 -1.80 -6.70
C GLY A 46 7.90 -0.39 -6.81
N LYS A 47 7.31 0.40 -7.71
CA LYS A 47 7.77 1.75 -8.10
C LYS A 47 7.59 2.82 -7.01
N LEU A 48 6.63 2.66 -6.12
CA LEU A 48 6.20 3.71 -5.19
C LEU A 48 7.06 3.74 -3.92
N ASN A 49 7.38 4.95 -3.46
CA ASN A 49 7.85 5.17 -2.09
C ASN A 49 6.64 5.39 -1.17
N ILE A 50 6.28 4.37 -0.38
CA ILE A 50 5.09 4.36 0.47
C ILE A 50 5.35 5.01 1.84
N VAL A 51 6.62 5.15 2.26
CA VAL A 51 7.01 5.67 3.59
C VAL A 51 6.41 7.04 3.92
N PRO A 52 6.41 8.05 3.01
CA PRO A 52 5.80 9.35 3.30
C PRO A 52 4.30 9.28 3.62
N PHE A 53 3.58 8.36 2.98
CA PHE A 53 2.15 8.15 3.23
C PHE A 53 1.91 7.57 4.63
N LEU A 54 2.70 6.58 5.07
CA LEU A 54 2.58 6.06 6.44
C LEU A 54 2.93 7.12 7.49
N ARG A 55 3.95 7.95 7.25
CA ARG A 55 4.26 9.07 8.15
C ARG A 55 3.14 10.09 8.21
N LEU A 56 2.45 10.35 7.10
CA LEU A 56 1.24 11.19 7.11
C LEU A 56 0.16 10.57 7.99
N LEU A 57 -0.16 9.28 7.82
CA LEU A 57 -1.14 8.58 8.67
C LEU A 57 -0.80 8.69 10.15
N GLY A 58 0.46 8.47 10.52
CA GLY A 58 0.94 8.64 11.89
C GLY A 58 0.77 10.07 12.42
N ARG A 59 1.09 11.11 11.63
CA ARG A 59 0.83 12.52 12.01
C ARG A 59 -0.66 12.83 12.18
N LYS A 60 -1.53 12.14 11.42
CA LYS A 60 -2.99 12.28 11.54
C LYS A 60 -3.56 11.50 12.74
N GLY A 61 -2.75 10.75 13.47
CA GLY A 61 -3.18 9.95 14.61
C GLY A 61 -3.97 8.72 14.21
N TYR A 62 -3.78 8.20 13.00
CA TYR A 62 -4.38 6.92 12.60
C TYR A 62 -3.68 5.76 13.33
N ASP A 63 -4.46 4.96 14.06
CA ASP A 63 -4.02 3.80 14.85
C ASP A 63 -4.70 2.49 14.41
N GLY A 64 -5.41 2.52 13.28
CA GLY A 64 -6.11 1.37 12.71
C GLY A 64 -5.21 0.41 11.93
N TYR A 65 -5.85 -0.52 11.20
CA TYR A 65 -5.15 -1.56 10.45
C TYR A 65 -4.53 -1.06 9.14
N LEU A 66 -3.39 -1.64 8.77
CA LEU A 66 -2.84 -1.56 7.40
C LEU A 66 -3.18 -2.86 6.67
N THR A 67 -4.12 -2.80 5.74
CA THR A 67 -4.58 -3.95 4.97
C THR A 67 -3.78 -4.07 3.67
N VAL A 68 -3.17 -5.22 3.42
CA VAL A 68 -2.56 -5.51 2.11
C VAL A 68 -3.61 -6.05 1.16
N GLU A 69 -3.79 -5.41 0.01
CA GLU A 69 -4.78 -5.82 -0.99
C GLU A 69 -4.10 -5.99 -2.36
N LEU A 70 -3.99 -7.23 -2.82
CA LEU A 70 -3.23 -7.62 -4.01
C LEU A 70 -4.06 -8.48 -4.96
N PHE A 71 -3.80 -8.35 -6.26
CA PHE A 71 -4.39 -9.17 -7.33
C PHE A 71 -3.30 -9.78 -8.21
N VAL A 72 -2.22 -10.25 -7.59
CA VAL A 72 -1.04 -10.77 -8.28
C VAL A 72 -1.33 -12.17 -8.80
N GLU A 73 -1.53 -12.33 -10.11
CA GLU A 73 -1.94 -13.61 -10.71
C GLU A 73 -0.96 -14.75 -10.41
N LYS A 74 0.35 -14.48 -10.38
CA LYS A 74 1.39 -15.48 -10.07
C LYS A 74 1.27 -16.08 -8.67
N ASP A 75 0.56 -15.40 -7.77
CA ASP A 75 0.35 -15.86 -6.40
C ASP A 75 -0.89 -16.75 -6.26
N TRP A 76 -1.80 -16.77 -7.25
CA TRP A 76 -3.05 -17.55 -7.17
C TRP A 76 -2.83 -19.06 -7.17
N GLU A 77 -1.76 -19.52 -7.81
CA GLU A 77 -1.37 -20.93 -7.83
C GLU A 77 -0.50 -21.33 -6.63
N GLN A 78 -0.12 -20.36 -5.78
CA GLN A 78 0.75 -20.58 -4.63
C GLN A 78 -0.06 -21.02 -3.39
N ASP A 79 0.64 -21.61 -2.43
CA ASP A 79 0.09 -21.89 -1.10
C ASP A 79 -0.39 -20.58 -0.43
N PRO A 80 -1.69 -20.46 -0.09
CA PRO A 80 -2.24 -19.25 0.52
C PRO A 80 -1.51 -18.81 1.80
N SER A 81 -0.99 -19.76 2.59
CA SER A 81 -0.24 -19.46 3.81
C SER A 81 1.10 -18.78 3.50
N LYS A 82 1.76 -19.17 2.40
CA LYS A 82 3.00 -18.54 1.94
C LYS A 82 2.74 -17.14 1.40
N VAL A 83 1.67 -16.96 0.64
CA VAL A 83 1.25 -15.65 0.12
C VAL A 83 0.93 -14.71 1.28
N ALA A 84 0.11 -15.15 2.24
CA ALA A 84 -0.23 -14.36 3.42
C ALA A 84 1.00 -13.99 4.27
N LYS A 85 1.93 -14.94 4.47
CA LYS A 85 3.19 -14.68 5.18
C LYS A 85 4.03 -13.63 4.46
N ARG A 86 4.17 -13.73 3.14
CA ARG A 86 4.92 -12.74 2.34
C ARG A 86 4.29 -11.35 2.41
N ALA A 87 2.96 -11.27 2.31
CA ALA A 87 2.23 -10.01 2.45
C ALA A 87 2.46 -9.38 3.83
N TYR A 88 2.36 -10.18 4.90
CA TYR A 88 2.64 -9.74 6.27
C TYR A 88 4.08 -9.24 6.44
N GLU A 89 5.07 -9.99 5.96
CA GLU A 89 6.48 -9.61 6.03
C GLU A 89 6.75 -8.29 5.29
N SER A 90 6.08 -8.06 4.16
CA SER A 90 6.16 -6.81 3.41
C SER A 90 5.70 -5.60 4.25
N VAL A 91 4.59 -5.73 4.98
CA VAL A 91 4.08 -4.68 5.90
C VAL A 91 5.03 -4.46 7.05
N VAL A 92 5.46 -5.53 7.71
CA VAL A 92 6.38 -5.44 8.87
C VAL A 92 7.69 -4.76 8.47
N ASN A 93 8.22 -5.06 7.29
CA ASN A 93 9.43 -4.43 6.80
C ASN A 93 9.22 -2.96 6.44
N LEU A 94 8.06 -2.60 5.87
CA LEU A 94 7.71 -1.20 5.63
C LEU A 94 7.60 -0.40 6.94
N ILE A 95 6.96 -0.96 7.97
CA ILE A 95 6.76 -0.29 9.27
C ILE A 95 8.11 0.01 9.95
N LYS A 96 9.14 -0.81 9.75
CA LYS A 96 10.48 -0.55 10.30
C LYS A 96 11.16 0.71 9.74
N LEU A 97 10.62 1.28 8.65
CA LEU A 97 11.17 2.47 7.99
C LEU A 97 10.54 3.79 8.44
N VAL A 98 9.47 3.72 9.26
CA VAL A 98 8.69 4.90 9.68
C VAL A 98 8.94 5.31 11.11
#